data_AF-A0A538KTR5-F1
#
_entry.id   AF-A0A538KTR5-F1
#
_cell.length_a   1.000
_cell.length_b   1.000
_cell.length_c   1.000
_cell.angle_alpha   90.00
_cell.angle_beta   90.00
_cell.angle_gamma   90.00
#
_symmetry.space_group_name_H-M   'P 1'
#
loop_
_entity.id
_entity.type
_entity.pdbx_description
1 polymer ?
#
loop_
_entity_poly.entity_id
_entity_poly.type
_entity_poly.pdbx_seq_one_letter_code
_entity_poly.pdbx_strand_id
1 'polypeptide(L)'
;MKPPDRRSGALVRRRTRLAKAVALAVVVAGAGGVSAGRASTAPTAADTPSCQPALKFKSVPFSNPTAVNNRFLPMPAGLQMTLEGRANRGGGPLPHTVVFTVTGLTKIINGVKTVVVYDIDTNEGQLQEAELAFFAQDDARNIWSLGEYPEEYDNGVFAGAPNTWIASLDGAQAGTIMLGNPQLGTPEYLQGFAPDIDFLDCATIFQRDARTCVPVKCYSDMLVTDETSPLDPASGHQRKFYAPRVGNVMITAVDDPEGETLVLTDIKHLTGADLDAVNRQALKLERRGRRVSDVYRRTRLAR
;
A
#
# COMPACT_ATOMS: atom_id res chain seq x y z
N MET A 1 -56.00 9.04 32.78
CA MET A 1 -54.82 9.18 33.66
C MET A 1 -53.83 8.08 33.27
N LYS A 2 -52.71 8.46 32.63
CA LYS A 2 -51.44 7.75 32.30
C LYS A 2 -51.48 6.33 31.66
N PRO A 3 -50.82 6.10 30.49
CA PRO A 3 -50.63 4.75 29.94
C PRO A 3 -49.45 4.01 30.63
N PRO A 4 -49.38 2.66 30.54
CA PRO A 4 -48.31 1.89 31.16
C PRO A 4 -47.01 1.88 30.33
N ASP A 5 -45.89 1.95 31.05
CA ASP A 5 -44.51 1.93 30.57
C ASP A 5 -44.16 0.64 29.81
N ARG A 6 -43.64 0.79 28.58
CA ARG A 6 -42.88 -0.26 27.88
C ARG A 6 -41.43 -0.22 28.34
N ARG A 7 -41.02 -1.17 29.19
CA ARG A 7 -39.59 -1.51 29.37
C ARG A 7 -39.16 -2.42 28.21
N SER A 8 -38.49 -1.86 27.22
CA SER A 8 -37.78 -2.64 26.20
C SER A 8 -36.48 -3.20 26.81
N GLY A 9 -36.35 -4.53 26.80
CA GLY A 9 -35.08 -5.20 27.06
C GLY A 9 -34.12 -4.98 25.89
N ALA A 10 -32.97 -4.37 26.17
CA ALA A 10 -31.87 -4.27 25.21
C ALA A 10 -31.05 -5.57 25.25
N LEU A 11 -31.04 -6.31 24.14
CA LEU A 11 -30.04 -7.35 23.91
C LEU A 11 -28.65 -6.71 23.82
N VAL A 12 -27.75 -7.10 24.71
CA VAL A 12 -26.32 -6.82 24.61
C VAL A 12 -25.75 -7.66 23.48
N ARG A 13 -25.53 -7.06 22.31
CA ARG A 13 -24.67 -7.63 21.26
C ARG A 13 -23.26 -7.07 21.42
N ARG A 14 -22.31 -7.92 21.80
CA ARG A 14 -20.87 -7.64 21.77
C ARG A 14 -20.47 -7.28 20.33
N ARG A 15 -19.86 -6.11 20.14
CA ARG A 15 -19.33 -5.66 18.84
C ARG A 15 -17.81 -5.79 18.88
N THR A 16 -17.28 -6.78 18.17
CA THR A 16 -15.88 -6.84 17.74
C THR A 16 -15.65 -5.78 16.66
N ARG A 17 -14.59 -4.99 16.80
CA ARG A 17 -14.16 -3.96 15.84
C ARG A 17 -13.03 -4.58 15.01
N LEU A 18 -13.17 -4.64 13.68
CA LEU A 18 -12.07 -4.86 12.74
C LEU A 18 -11.90 -3.54 11.98
N ALA A 19 -10.75 -2.90 12.14
CA ALA A 19 -10.28 -1.82 11.29
C ALA A 19 -9.30 -2.47 10.31
N LYS A 20 -9.53 -2.27 9.02
CA LYS A 20 -8.63 -2.78 7.98
C LYS A 20 -7.68 -1.59 7.65
N ALA A 21 -6.46 -1.80 7.16
CA ALA A 21 -5.54 -0.74 6.67
C ALA A 21 -4.79 -1.25 5.43
N VAL A 22 -4.61 -0.41 4.40
CA VAL A 22 -3.93 -0.74 3.13
C VAL A 22 -2.73 0.09 2.83
N ALA A 23 -1.65 -0.59 2.47
CA ALA A 23 -0.68 -0.12 1.50
C ALA A 23 -0.44 -1.23 0.47
N LEU A 24 -0.54 -0.89 -0.82
CA LEU A 24 -0.32 -1.76 -1.98
C LEU A 24 -1.15 -3.08 -1.95
N ALA A 25 -2.46 -2.92 -2.18
CA ALA A 25 -3.54 -3.92 -2.16
C ALA A 25 -3.84 -4.56 -0.79
N VAL A 26 -4.42 -3.75 0.07
CA VAL A 26 -5.35 -4.14 1.11
C VAL A 26 -6.63 -3.39 0.75
N VAL A 27 -7.81 -3.72 1.28
CA VAL A 27 -9.01 -2.92 1.07
C VAL A 27 -9.74 -2.81 2.39
N VAL A 28 -10.04 -1.57 2.80
CA VAL A 28 -10.67 -1.27 4.09
C VAL A 28 -12.05 -0.70 3.94
N ALA A 29 -13.04 -1.57 4.09
CA ALA A 29 -14.42 -1.12 4.25
C ALA A 29 -14.67 -0.60 5.68
N GLY A 30 -14.98 0.70 5.82
CA GLY A 30 -15.46 1.33 7.06
C GLY A 30 -16.75 2.13 6.87
N ALA A 31 -17.69 2.04 7.82
CA ALA A 31 -18.91 2.87 7.88
C ALA A 31 -18.97 3.67 9.19
N GLY A 32 -19.23 4.99 9.11
CA GLY A 32 -18.93 5.98 10.17
C GLY A 32 -20.04 6.38 11.17
N GLY A 33 -19.71 7.37 12.03
CA GLY A 33 -20.67 8.17 12.82
C GLY A 33 -20.17 8.85 14.12
N VAL A 34 -19.91 10.17 14.05
CA VAL A 34 -20.01 11.29 15.05
C VAL A 34 -19.18 11.30 16.36
N SER A 35 -18.47 12.43 16.56
CA SER A 35 -17.55 12.77 17.66
C SER A 35 -18.20 13.17 19.00
N ALA A 36 -17.52 12.83 20.11
CA ALA A 36 -17.58 13.53 21.41
C ALA A 36 -16.18 13.50 22.08
N GLY A 37 -15.77 14.60 22.68
CA GLY A 37 -14.37 14.90 23.02
C GLY A 37 -13.79 14.36 24.33
N ARG A 38 -12.46 14.18 24.26
CA ARG A 38 -11.36 14.25 25.25
C ARG A 38 -11.46 13.53 26.62
N ALA A 39 -10.47 12.66 26.85
CA ALA A 39 -9.57 12.73 28.00
C ALA A 39 -8.16 12.24 27.58
N SER A 40 -7.13 13.05 27.86
CA SER A 40 -5.74 12.78 27.51
C SER A 40 -5.10 11.88 28.56
N THR A 41 -4.88 10.61 28.24
CA THR A 41 -3.99 9.72 28.99
C THR A 41 -2.59 9.75 28.37
N ALA A 42 -1.56 9.79 29.21
CA ALA A 42 -0.16 9.78 28.81
C ALA A 42 0.16 8.57 27.89
N PRO A 43 1.14 8.67 26.97
CA PRO A 43 1.47 7.59 26.05
C PRO A 43 2.05 6.42 26.84
N THR A 44 1.25 5.36 27.01
CA THR A 44 1.73 4.01 27.31
C THR A 44 2.55 3.50 26.13
N ALA A 45 3.51 2.60 26.40
CA ALA A 45 4.54 2.06 25.50
C ALA A 45 4.05 1.30 24.23
N ALA A 46 3.04 1.81 23.53
CA ALA A 46 2.41 1.25 22.33
C ALA A 46 2.85 1.93 21.02
N ASP A 47 3.65 2.99 21.07
CA ASP A 47 4.01 3.79 19.89
C ASP A 47 5.29 3.32 19.17
N THR A 48 5.89 2.20 19.57
CA THR A 48 7.07 1.66 18.89
C THR A 48 6.66 0.54 17.93
N PRO A 49 6.88 0.70 16.62
CA PRO A 49 6.67 -0.37 15.64
C PRO A 49 7.34 -1.68 16.06
N SER A 50 6.65 -2.81 15.88
CA SER A 50 7.20 -4.14 16.19
C SER A 50 8.42 -4.48 15.34
N CYS A 51 8.42 -4.05 14.07
CA CYS A 51 9.59 -4.07 13.20
C CYS A 51 10.26 -2.69 13.14
N GLN A 52 11.57 -2.67 12.95
CA GLN A 52 12.35 -1.43 12.93
C GLN A 52 12.75 -1.06 11.51
N PRO A 53 12.99 0.23 11.22
CA PRO A 53 13.62 0.62 9.96
C PRO A 53 14.94 -0.13 9.76
N ALA A 54 15.13 -0.76 8.60
CA ALA A 54 16.41 -1.38 8.23
C ALA A 54 17.57 -0.37 8.26
N LEU A 55 17.26 0.90 7.98
CA LEU A 55 18.19 2.01 7.92
C LEU A 55 17.54 3.26 8.53
N LYS A 56 18.35 4.19 9.04
CA LYS A 56 17.85 5.49 9.49
C LYS A 56 17.70 6.43 8.29
N PHE A 57 16.46 6.76 7.91
CA PHE A 57 16.16 7.59 6.73
C PHE A 57 17.04 8.85 6.62
N LYS A 58 17.23 9.60 7.71
CA LYS A 58 18.01 10.86 7.72
C LYS A 58 19.50 10.69 7.40
N SER A 59 20.06 9.49 7.54
CA SER A 59 21.48 9.21 7.26
C SER A 59 21.72 8.60 5.88
N VAL A 60 20.68 8.48 5.06
CA VAL A 60 20.74 7.79 3.77
C VAL A 60 20.86 8.81 2.63
N PRO A 61 21.90 8.72 1.79
CA PRO A 61 22.05 9.61 0.64
C PRO A 61 21.16 9.17 -0.54
N PHE A 62 20.55 10.17 -1.18
CA PHE A 62 19.67 10.03 -2.33
C PHE A 62 20.21 10.87 -3.49
N SER A 63 21.31 10.43 -4.10
CA SER A 63 21.97 11.17 -5.17
C SER A 63 21.17 11.16 -6.48
N ASN A 64 20.48 10.06 -6.77
CA ASN A 64 19.62 9.94 -7.96
C ASN A 64 18.31 9.16 -7.65
N PRO A 65 17.42 9.73 -6.82
CA PRO A 65 16.35 8.96 -6.17
C PRO A 65 15.26 8.45 -7.10
N THR A 66 15.12 9.05 -8.29
CA THR A 66 14.10 8.65 -9.28
C THR A 66 14.62 7.64 -10.29
N ALA A 67 15.92 7.31 -10.29
CA ALA A 67 16.48 6.24 -11.11
C ALA A 67 16.35 4.90 -10.39
N VAL A 68 15.11 4.44 -10.21
CA VAL A 68 14.77 3.22 -9.49
C VAL A 68 15.07 2.00 -10.36
N ASN A 69 16.29 1.47 -10.23
CA ASN A 69 16.84 0.36 -11.02
C ASN A 69 17.21 -0.87 -10.16
N ASN A 70 16.58 -1.01 -8.99
CA ASN A 70 16.71 -2.16 -8.12
C ASN A 70 16.48 -3.46 -8.91
N ARG A 71 17.26 -4.50 -8.59
CA ARG A 71 17.22 -5.78 -9.30
C ARG A 71 15.83 -6.42 -9.27
N PHE A 72 15.10 -6.33 -8.16
CA PHE A 72 13.86 -7.06 -7.93
C PHE A 72 12.61 -6.20 -8.09
N LEU A 73 12.72 -4.88 -7.97
CA LEU A 73 11.60 -3.96 -8.12
C LEU A 73 12.02 -2.70 -8.92
N PRO A 74 12.39 -2.83 -10.19
CA PRO A 74 12.70 -1.67 -11.02
C PRO A 74 11.42 -0.85 -11.28
N MET A 75 11.53 0.47 -11.31
CA MET A 75 10.39 1.38 -11.59
C MET A 75 10.76 2.41 -12.67
N PRO A 76 11.04 2.01 -13.92
CA PRO A 76 11.20 2.96 -15.01
C PRO A 76 9.84 3.58 -15.34
N ALA A 77 9.79 4.90 -15.56
CA ALA A 77 8.58 5.60 -15.98
C ALA A 77 7.95 4.93 -17.22
N GLY A 78 6.64 4.72 -17.19
CA GLY A 78 5.89 4.02 -18.22
C GLY A 78 5.75 2.51 -17.99
N LEU A 79 6.48 1.89 -17.05
CA LEU A 79 6.22 0.50 -16.69
C LEU A 79 4.78 0.34 -16.21
N GLN A 80 4.01 -0.53 -16.87
CA GLN A 80 2.68 -0.94 -16.43
C GLN A 80 2.65 -2.47 -16.28
N MET A 81 2.13 -2.93 -15.14
CA MET A 81 1.97 -4.33 -14.79
C MET A 81 0.51 -4.59 -14.40
N THR A 82 -0.13 -5.56 -15.04
CA THR A 82 -1.47 -6.03 -14.68
C THR A 82 -1.34 -7.37 -13.99
N LEU A 83 -1.79 -7.45 -12.75
CA LEU A 83 -1.88 -8.68 -12.00
C LEU A 83 -3.35 -9.05 -11.83
N GLU A 84 -3.69 -10.31 -12.05
CA GLU A 84 -5.05 -10.82 -11.94
C GLU A 84 -5.08 -12.08 -11.07
N GLY A 85 -6.22 -12.31 -10.42
CA GLY A 85 -6.49 -13.54 -9.70
C GLY A 85 -7.79 -13.42 -8.93
N ARG A 86 -7.78 -13.75 -7.64
CA ARG A 86 -8.99 -13.82 -6.82
C ARG A 86 -8.79 -13.35 -5.39
N ALA A 87 -9.82 -12.76 -4.82
CA ALA A 87 -9.90 -12.35 -3.42
C ALA A 87 -11.30 -12.61 -2.85
N ASN A 88 -11.41 -12.91 -1.56
CA ASN A 88 -12.68 -13.14 -0.86
C ASN A 88 -13.10 -11.95 -0.01
N ARG A 89 -13.80 -11.00 -0.63
CA ARG A 89 -14.32 -9.79 0.02
C ARG A 89 -15.79 -9.92 0.45
N GLY A 90 -16.21 -11.12 0.85
CA GLY A 90 -17.54 -11.40 1.41
C GLY A 90 -18.49 -12.20 0.50
N GLY A 91 -18.13 -12.43 -0.76
CA GLY A 91 -18.90 -13.23 -1.73
C GLY A 91 -18.25 -14.56 -2.11
N GLY A 92 -17.20 -14.98 -1.40
CA GLY A 92 -16.30 -16.06 -1.83
C GLY A 92 -15.15 -15.50 -2.68
N PRO A 93 -14.21 -16.36 -3.12
CA PRO A 93 -13.07 -15.92 -3.93
C PRO A 93 -13.58 -15.47 -5.30
N LEU A 94 -13.51 -14.18 -5.59
CA LEU A 94 -14.07 -13.53 -6.79
C LEU A 94 -12.95 -12.84 -7.59
N PRO A 95 -13.16 -12.57 -8.90
CA PRO A 95 -12.13 -11.98 -9.75
C PRO A 95 -11.60 -10.66 -9.20
N HIS A 96 -10.28 -10.54 -9.14
CA HIS A 96 -9.59 -9.36 -8.64
C HIS A 96 -8.45 -9.01 -9.60
N THR A 97 -8.26 -7.71 -9.83
CA THR A 97 -7.27 -7.17 -10.75
C THR A 97 -6.63 -5.95 -10.15
N VAL A 98 -5.29 -5.90 -10.18
CA VAL A 98 -4.52 -4.72 -9.80
C VAL A 98 -3.63 -4.31 -10.96
N VAL A 99 -3.75 -3.05 -11.37
CA VAL A 99 -2.90 -2.46 -12.42
C VAL A 99 -1.97 -1.44 -11.79
N PHE A 100 -0.67 -1.73 -11.75
CA PHE A 100 0.36 -0.79 -11.29
C PHE A 100 0.97 -0.07 -12.48
N THR A 101 1.05 1.26 -12.43
CA THR A 101 1.70 2.07 -13.46
C THR A 101 2.69 3.05 -12.86
N VAL A 102 3.97 2.92 -13.20
CA VAL A 102 4.97 3.94 -12.89
C VAL A 102 4.74 5.12 -13.82
N THR A 103 4.33 6.26 -13.27
CA THR A 103 4.02 7.44 -14.07
C THR A 103 5.30 8.16 -14.52
N GLY A 104 5.16 9.17 -15.38
CA GLY A 104 6.25 10.12 -15.68
C GLY A 104 6.38 11.24 -14.64
N LEU A 105 5.57 11.21 -13.59
CA LEU A 105 5.49 12.27 -12.58
C LEU A 105 6.44 11.98 -11.42
N THR A 106 6.82 13.07 -10.76
CA THR A 106 7.64 13.05 -9.55
C THR A 106 7.05 13.95 -8.48
N LYS A 107 7.30 13.63 -7.21
CA LYS A 107 6.84 14.44 -6.07
C LYS A 107 7.96 14.56 -5.06
N ILE A 108 8.01 15.66 -4.31
CA ILE A 108 8.97 15.77 -3.20
C ILE A 108 8.27 15.40 -1.91
N ILE A 109 8.70 14.31 -1.29
CA ILE A 109 8.22 13.83 0.01
C ILE A 109 9.41 13.75 0.96
N ASN A 110 9.26 14.31 2.16
CA ASN A 110 10.32 14.33 3.19
C ASN A 110 11.71 14.75 2.65
N GLY A 111 11.73 15.75 1.76
CA GLY A 111 12.95 16.28 1.13
C GLY A 111 13.53 15.46 -0.02
N VAL A 112 12.98 14.28 -0.33
CA VAL A 112 13.45 13.39 -1.40
C VAL A 112 12.52 13.46 -2.60
N LYS A 113 13.07 13.51 -3.81
CA LYS A 113 12.30 13.43 -5.06
C LYS A 113 11.93 11.97 -5.33
N THR A 114 10.64 11.67 -5.34
CA THR A 114 10.08 10.33 -5.52
C THR A 114 9.55 10.15 -6.94
N VAL A 115 9.52 8.91 -7.42
CA VAL A 115 8.64 8.51 -8.52
C VAL A 115 7.22 8.37 -7.98
N VAL A 116 6.23 8.63 -8.83
CA VAL A 116 4.81 8.43 -8.50
C VAL A 116 4.33 7.17 -9.22
N VAL A 117 3.90 6.18 -8.46
CA VAL A 117 3.19 5.01 -8.97
C VAL A 117 1.69 5.28 -8.84
N TYR A 118 0.96 5.00 -9.90
CA TYR A 118 -0.50 5.05 -9.96
C TYR A 118 -1.02 3.64 -10.12
N ASP A 119 -1.79 3.18 -9.14
CA ASP A 119 -2.38 1.86 -9.09
C ASP A 119 -3.91 1.92 -9.06
N ILE A 120 -4.50 0.83 -9.55
CA ILE A 120 -5.94 0.65 -9.67
C ILE A 120 -6.29 -0.75 -9.19
N ASP A 121 -7.01 -0.84 -8.07
CA ASP A 121 -7.60 -2.09 -7.56
C ASP A 121 -9.05 -2.20 -8.05
N THR A 122 -9.33 -3.28 -8.75
CA THR A 122 -10.66 -3.62 -9.25
C THR A 122 -11.07 -5.00 -8.75
N ASN A 123 -12.17 -5.07 -8.01
CA ASN A 123 -12.80 -6.33 -7.61
C ASN A 123 -14.11 -6.49 -8.38
N GLU A 124 -14.30 -7.66 -9.00
CA GLU A 124 -15.51 -7.98 -9.81
C GLU A 124 -15.83 -6.93 -10.89
N GLY A 125 -14.78 -6.35 -11.49
CA GLY A 125 -14.92 -5.31 -12.51
C GLY A 125 -15.32 -3.93 -11.96
N GLN A 126 -15.40 -3.76 -10.64
CA GLN A 126 -15.70 -2.49 -9.98
C GLN A 126 -14.44 -1.91 -9.33
N LEU A 127 -14.16 -0.64 -9.62
CA LEU A 127 -13.10 0.13 -8.97
C LEU A 127 -13.33 0.16 -7.45
N GLN A 128 -12.38 -0.37 -6.70
CA GLN A 128 -12.36 -0.32 -5.23
C GLN A 128 -11.42 0.76 -4.74
N GLU A 129 -10.25 0.88 -5.37
CA GLU A 129 -9.22 1.82 -4.98
C GLU A 129 -8.49 2.38 -6.20
N ALA A 130 -8.13 3.66 -6.11
CA ALA A 130 -7.13 4.28 -6.97
C ALA A 130 -6.14 5.02 -6.09
N GLU A 131 -4.87 4.63 -6.12
CA GLU A 131 -3.86 5.15 -5.20
C GLU A 131 -2.71 5.89 -5.94
N LEU A 132 -2.10 6.85 -5.24
CA LEU A 132 -0.79 7.38 -5.60
C LEU A 132 0.22 6.98 -4.52
N ALA A 133 1.22 6.18 -4.90
CA ALA A 133 2.30 5.76 -4.02
C ALA A 133 3.63 6.44 -4.40
N PHE A 134 4.44 6.79 -3.40
CA PHE A 134 5.66 7.56 -3.57
C PHE A 134 6.90 6.76 -3.19
N PHE A 135 7.72 6.43 -4.19
CA PHE A 135 8.93 5.64 -3.98
C PHE A 135 10.21 6.40 -4.35
N ALA A 136 11.30 6.11 -3.66
CA ALA A 136 12.63 6.61 -4.02
C ALA A 136 13.70 5.56 -3.79
N GLN A 137 14.72 5.54 -4.63
CA GLN A 137 15.86 4.64 -4.46
C GLN A 137 17.05 5.39 -3.84
N ASP A 138 17.66 4.84 -2.79
CA ASP A 138 18.90 5.39 -2.23
C ASP A 138 20.16 4.92 -2.99
N ASP A 139 21.32 5.46 -2.62
CA ASP A 139 22.59 5.12 -3.26
C ASP A 139 23.04 3.67 -2.97
N ALA A 140 22.47 3.01 -1.95
CA ALA A 140 22.65 1.59 -1.66
C ALA A 140 21.64 0.68 -2.39
N ARG A 141 20.80 1.27 -3.26
CA ARG A 141 19.72 0.66 -4.05
C ARG A 141 18.53 0.14 -3.25
N ASN A 142 18.36 0.52 -1.98
CA ASN A 142 17.11 0.27 -1.29
C ASN A 142 16.02 1.17 -1.86
N ILE A 143 14.82 0.62 -2.02
CA ILE A 143 13.64 1.39 -2.39
C ILE A 143 12.87 1.70 -1.13
N TRP A 144 12.65 2.99 -0.91
CA TRP A 144 11.89 3.53 0.20
C TRP A 144 10.45 3.76 -0.22
N SER A 145 9.48 3.39 0.62
CA SER A 145 8.10 3.90 0.54
C SER A 145 8.00 5.14 1.41
N LEU A 146 7.59 6.26 0.82
CA LEU A 146 7.53 7.56 1.49
C LEU A 146 6.10 8.04 1.73
N GLY A 147 5.09 7.27 1.32
CA GLY A 147 3.71 7.62 1.55
C GLY A 147 2.80 7.22 0.40
N GLU A 148 1.52 7.22 0.70
CA GLU A 148 0.44 6.81 -0.18
C GLU A 148 -0.76 7.72 -0.03
N TYR A 149 -1.52 7.81 -1.11
CA TYR A 149 -2.80 8.48 -1.17
C TYR A 149 -3.82 7.55 -1.83
N PRO A 150 -4.41 6.62 -1.06
CA PRO A 150 -5.45 5.73 -1.54
C PRO A 150 -6.81 6.42 -1.54
N GLU A 151 -7.41 6.55 -2.71
CA GLU A 151 -8.81 6.91 -2.86
C GLU A 151 -9.68 5.65 -2.87
N GLU A 152 -10.58 5.54 -1.90
CA GLU A 152 -11.54 4.45 -1.81
C GLU A 152 -12.82 4.78 -2.59
N TYR A 153 -13.41 3.75 -3.19
CA TYR A 153 -14.63 3.83 -3.97
C TYR A 153 -15.65 2.80 -3.49
N ASP A 154 -16.89 3.24 -3.28
CA ASP A 154 -18.04 2.38 -3.00
C ASP A 154 -18.99 2.43 -4.19
N ASN A 155 -19.23 1.29 -4.84
CA ASN A 155 -20.06 1.17 -6.04
C ASN A 155 -19.68 2.19 -7.14
N GLY A 156 -18.38 2.43 -7.33
CA GLY A 156 -17.84 3.39 -8.30
C GLY A 156 -17.95 4.86 -7.89
N VAL A 157 -18.44 5.15 -6.68
CA VAL A 157 -18.52 6.51 -6.12
C VAL A 157 -17.37 6.73 -5.16
N PHE A 158 -16.64 7.84 -5.32
CA PHE A 158 -15.56 8.22 -4.41
C PHE A 158 -16.08 8.34 -2.97
N ALA A 159 -15.56 7.48 -2.09
CA ALA A 159 -15.96 7.38 -0.68
C ALA A 159 -15.04 8.16 0.25
N GLY A 160 -13.78 8.38 -0.15
CA GLY A 160 -12.82 9.12 0.65
C GLY A 160 -11.39 8.71 0.36
N ALA A 161 -10.48 9.17 1.20
CA ALA A 161 -9.08 8.71 1.21
C ALA A 161 -8.58 8.59 2.66
N PRO A 162 -9.23 7.74 3.49
CA PRO A 162 -9.02 7.72 4.93
C PRO A 162 -7.60 7.25 5.30
N ASN A 163 -7.01 6.36 4.50
CA ASN A 163 -5.70 5.76 4.76
C ASN A 163 -4.54 6.55 4.12
N THR A 164 -4.72 7.87 3.93
CA THR A 164 -3.63 8.71 3.42
C THR A 164 -2.52 8.83 4.47
N TRP A 165 -1.29 8.50 4.10
CA TRP A 165 -0.12 8.75 4.93
C TRP A 165 1.05 9.30 4.13
N ILE A 166 1.85 10.17 4.74
CA ILE A 166 3.00 10.80 4.10
C ILE A 166 4.13 10.86 5.11
N ALA A 167 5.27 10.25 4.80
CA ALA A 167 6.44 10.25 5.68
C ALA A 167 6.81 11.67 6.12
N SER A 168 7.21 11.80 7.39
CA SER A 168 7.46 13.06 8.14
C SER A 168 6.25 13.90 8.53
N LEU A 169 5.04 13.52 8.13
CA LEU A 169 3.81 14.16 8.57
C LEU A 169 3.07 13.23 9.54
N ASP A 170 2.44 13.80 10.57
CA ASP A 170 1.59 13.09 11.54
C ASP A 170 2.20 11.79 12.10
N GLY A 171 3.49 11.86 12.46
CA GLY A 171 4.22 10.72 13.02
C GLY A 171 4.58 9.61 12.02
N ALA A 172 4.16 9.72 10.75
CA ALA A 172 4.42 8.70 9.76
C ALA A 172 5.92 8.59 9.39
N GLN A 173 6.38 7.36 9.22
CA GLN A 173 7.76 7.01 8.93
C GLN A 173 7.85 6.27 7.60
N ALA A 174 8.81 6.69 6.78
CA ALA A 174 9.18 5.94 5.59
C ALA A 174 9.84 4.61 5.98
N GLY A 175 9.50 3.54 5.29
CA GLY A 175 10.17 2.26 5.37
C GLY A 175 10.83 1.87 4.05
N THR A 176 11.45 0.69 4.03
CA THR A 176 12.10 0.14 2.85
C THR A 176 11.19 -0.93 2.25
N ILE A 177 10.59 -0.67 1.09
CA ILE A 177 9.73 -1.66 0.41
C ILE A 177 10.57 -2.80 -0.22
N MET A 178 11.80 -2.50 -0.65
CA MET A 178 12.70 -3.48 -1.25
C MET A 178 14.16 -3.15 -0.92
N LEU A 179 14.87 -4.09 -0.29
CA LEU A 179 16.31 -3.93 0.00
C LEU A 179 17.15 -3.92 -1.28
N GLY A 180 18.24 -3.16 -1.27
CA GLY A 180 19.20 -3.12 -2.38
C GLY A 180 19.99 -4.41 -2.54
N ASN A 181 20.22 -5.11 -1.43
CA ASN A 181 20.88 -6.41 -1.38
C ASN A 181 20.15 -7.35 -0.40
N PRO A 182 19.00 -7.91 -0.78
CA PRO A 182 18.20 -8.75 0.11
C PRO A 182 18.90 -10.09 0.39
N GLN A 183 19.02 -10.44 1.66
CA GLN A 183 19.66 -11.67 2.13
C GLN A 183 18.73 -12.44 3.08
N LEU A 184 18.81 -13.77 3.04
CA LEU A 184 18.17 -14.58 4.07
C LEU A 184 18.81 -14.28 5.43
N GLY A 185 18.00 -14.26 6.49
CA GLY A 185 18.45 -13.90 7.83
C GLY A 185 18.64 -12.40 8.07
N THR A 186 18.34 -11.53 7.08
CA THR A 186 18.13 -10.11 7.37
C THR A 186 16.97 -9.99 8.37
N PRO A 187 17.13 -9.24 9.48
CA PRO A 187 16.04 -9.00 10.42
C PRO A 187 14.81 -8.43 9.72
N GLU A 188 13.64 -8.67 10.30
CA GLU A 188 12.40 -8.04 9.86
C GLU A 188 12.59 -6.52 9.79
N TYR A 189 12.09 -5.92 8.72
CA TYR A 189 12.27 -4.51 8.43
C TYR A 189 10.94 -3.82 8.15
N LEU A 190 10.87 -2.55 8.57
CA LEU A 190 9.75 -1.67 8.31
C LEU A 190 9.62 -1.34 6.82
N GLN A 191 8.43 -1.53 6.26
CA GLN A 191 8.05 -1.06 4.92
C GLN A 191 7.28 0.27 4.97
N GLY A 192 6.55 0.53 6.06
CA GLY A 192 5.95 1.84 6.36
C GLY A 192 5.25 1.86 7.72
N PHE A 193 5.08 3.04 8.31
CA PHE A 193 4.36 3.22 9.57
C PHE A 193 3.62 4.55 9.57
N ALA A 194 2.34 4.55 9.92
CA ALA A 194 1.54 5.75 10.12
C ALA A 194 0.52 5.51 11.25
N PRO A 195 0.80 6.01 12.48
CA PRO A 195 0.00 5.67 13.65
C PRO A 195 -1.43 6.21 13.56
N ASP A 196 -1.64 7.37 12.95
CA ASP A 196 -2.96 8.02 12.87
C ASP A 196 -3.98 7.24 12.03
N ILE A 197 -3.52 6.28 11.22
CA ILE A 197 -4.37 5.41 10.38
C ILE A 197 -4.16 3.92 10.72
N ASP A 198 -3.58 3.61 11.89
CA ASP A 198 -3.29 2.24 12.34
C ASP A 198 -2.48 1.42 11.31
N PHE A 199 -1.59 2.08 10.56
CA PHE A 199 -0.78 1.47 9.51
C PHE A 199 0.62 1.09 10.02
N LEU A 200 0.98 -0.17 9.87
CA LEU A 200 2.31 -0.70 10.12
C LEU A 200 2.53 -1.90 9.21
N ASP A 201 3.45 -1.77 8.26
CA ASP A 201 3.85 -2.86 7.37
C ASP A 201 5.30 -3.25 7.61
N CYS A 202 5.52 -4.55 7.66
CA CYS A 202 6.80 -5.17 7.96
C CYS A 202 7.07 -6.30 6.94
N ALA A 203 8.35 -6.53 6.64
CA ALA A 203 8.74 -7.62 5.76
C ALA A 203 9.98 -8.36 6.24
N THR A 204 10.06 -9.63 5.84
CA THR A 204 11.28 -10.44 5.90
C THR A 204 11.64 -10.97 4.52
N ILE A 205 12.90 -11.37 4.34
CA ILE A 205 13.30 -12.13 3.15
C ILE A 205 12.98 -13.59 3.39
N PHE A 206 11.94 -14.09 2.72
CA PHE A 206 11.42 -15.44 2.89
C PHE A 206 12.24 -16.49 2.15
N GLN A 207 12.45 -16.24 0.86
CA GLN A 207 13.09 -17.19 -0.03
C GLN A 207 13.88 -16.46 -1.11
N ARG A 208 14.98 -17.08 -1.53
CA ARG A 208 15.75 -16.70 -2.71
C ARG A 208 15.81 -17.86 -3.69
N ASP A 209 16.16 -17.53 -4.92
CA ASP A 209 16.31 -18.48 -6.03
C ASP A 209 15.00 -19.25 -6.33
N ALA A 210 13.87 -18.63 -6.03
CA ALA A 210 12.55 -19.17 -6.31
C ALA A 210 12.29 -19.22 -7.83
N ARG A 211 11.40 -20.12 -8.22
CA ARG A 211 10.99 -20.34 -9.62
C ARG A 211 9.48 -20.51 -9.67
N THR A 212 8.83 -19.84 -10.61
CA THR A 212 7.39 -19.99 -10.83
C THR A 212 7.03 -19.64 -12.27
N CYS A 213 5.85 -20.09 -12.70
CA CYS A 213 5.26 -19.68 -13.97
C CYS A 213 4.00 -18.86 -13.71
N VAL A 214 3.91 -17.75 -14.41
CA VAL A 214 2.71 -16.89 -14.49
C VAL A 214 2.28 -16.82 -15.95
N PRO A 215 1.06 -16.33 -16.26
CA PRO A 215 0.56 -16.30 -17.64
C PRO A 215 1.50 -15.63 -18.65
N VAL A 216 2.27 -14.60 -18.24
CA VAL A 216 3.26 -13.96 -19.12
C VAL A 216 4.42 -14.90 -19.48
N LYS A 217 5.02 -15.61 -18.51
CA LYS A 217 6.10 -16.61 -18.70
C LYS A 217 6.55 -17.23 -17.37
N CYS A 218 7.50 -18.16 -17.43
CA CYS A 218 8.23 -18.65 -16.27
C CYS A 218 9.43 -17.76 -15.91
N TYR A 219 9.65 -17.60 -14.61
CA TYR A 219 10.74 -16.84 -14.01
C TYR A 219 11.59 -17.73 -13.09
N SER A 220 12.88 -17.38 -12.98
CA SER A 220 13.84 -17.97 -12.06
C SER A 220 14.60 -16.89 -11.31
N ASP A 221 15.40 -17.30 -10.32
CA ASP A 221 16.25 -16.42 -9.51
C ASP A 221 15.44 -15.33 -8.80
N MET A 222 14.19 -15.66 -8.46
CA MET A 222 13.25 -14.75 -7.85
C MET A 222 13.53 -14.59 -6.36
N LEU A 223 13.17 -13.42 -5.85
CA LEU A 223 13.09 -13.13 -4.44
C LEU A 223 11.65 -13.30 -3.97
N VAL A 224 11.45 -13.89 -2.80
CA VAL A 224 10.16 -13.90 -2.12
C VAL A 224 10.32 -13.15 -0.81
N THR A 225 9.44 -12.16 -0.59
CA THR A 225 9.27 -11.52 0.72
C THR A 225 8.08 -12.13 1.43
N ASP A 226 8.15 -12.19 2.76
CA ASP A 226 7.00 -12.45 3.63
C ASP A 226 6.65 -11.11 4.26
N GLU A 227 5.50 -10.56 3.90
CA GLU A 227 5.03 -9.22 4.27
C GLU A 227 3.82 -9.35 5.20
N THR A 228 3.79 -8.56 6.26
CA THR A 228 2.75 -8.61 7.30
C THR A 228 2.33 -7.21 7.71
N SER A 229 1.10 -7.11 8.20
CA SER A 229 0.58 -5.91 8.86
C SER A 229 0.35 -6.22 10.36
N PRO A 230 1.34 -6.03 11.25
CA PRO A 230 1.23 -6.45 12.66
C PRO A 230 0.09 -5.82 13.45
N LEU A 231 -0.45 -4.69 13.01
CA LEU A 231 -1.62 -4.04 13.64
C LEU A 231 -2.96 -4.66 13.18
N ASP A 232 -2.94 -5.48 12.13
CA ASP A 232 -4.09 -6.24 11.63
C ASP A 232 -3.69 -7.71 11.35
N PRO A 233 -3.26 -8.50 12.36
CA PRO A 233 -2.64 -9.81 12.15
C PRO A 233 -3.59 -10.89 11.59
N ALA A 234 -4.88 -10.57 11.43
CA ALA A 234 -5.84 -11.46 10.80
C ALA A 234 -5.94 -11.26 9.28
N SER A 235 -5.38 -10.16 8.75
CA SER A 235 -5.35 -9.82 7.32
C SER A 235 -3.95 -9.31 6.92
N GLY A 236 -3.68 -9.21 5.62
CA GLY A 236 -2.48 -8.55 5.13
C GLY A 236 -1.18 -9.35 5.33
N HIS A 237 -1.26 -10.64 5.67
CA HIS A 237 -0.10 -11.53 5.61
C HIS A 237 0.00 -12.12 4.20
N GLN A 238 1.01 -11.65 3.45
CA GLN A 238 1.21 -12.03 2.07
C GLN A 238 2.65 -12.43 1.78
N ARG A 239 2.81 -13.29 0.78
CA ARG A 239 4.10 -13.50 0.11
C ARG A 239 4.07 -12.88 -1.26
N LYS A 240 5.06 -12.05 -1.55
CA LYS A 240 5.23 -11.38 -2.85
C LYS A 240 6.47 -11.92 -3.54
N PHE A 241 6.31 -12.32 -4.80
CA PHE A 241 7.35 -12.95 -5.61
C PHE A 241 7.87 -11.94 -6.62
N TYR A 242 9.14 -11.58 -6.51
CA TYR A 242 9.78 -10.57 -7.35
C TYR A 242 10.74 -11.22 -8.35
N ALA A 243 10.43 -11.08 -9.63
CA ALA A 243 11.29 -11.54 -10.71
C ALA A 243 12.37 -10.49 -11.04
N PRO A 244 13.64 -10.92 -11.26
CA PRO A 244 14.71 -9.99 -11.59
C PRO A 244 14.42 -9.16 -12.84
N ARG A 245 14.61 -7.85 -12.73
CA ARG A 245 14.38 -6.83 -13.77
C ARG A 245 12.92 -6.72 -14.23
N VAL A 246 11.98 -7.25 -13.45
CA VAL A 246 10.55 -7.20 -13.77
C VAL A 246 9.75 -6.52 -12.67
N GLY A 247 9.87 -6.97 -11.42
CA GLY A 247 9.01 -6.51 -10.34
C GLY A 247 8.23 -7.66 -9.70
N ASN A 248 7.17 -7.32 -8.99
CA ASN A 248 6.27 -8.28 -8.36
C ASN A 248 5.45 -9.02 -9.43
N VAL A 249 5.62 -10.33 -9.53
CA VAL A 249 4.93 -11.17 -10.52
C VAL A 249 3.84 -12.03 -9.94
N MET A 250 3.80 -12.19 -8.61
CA MET A 250 2.82 -13.04 -7.93
C MET A 250 2.67 -12.64 -6.47
N ILE A 251 1.43 -12.60 -6.00
CA ILE A 251 1.04 -12.35 -4.61
C ILE A 251 0.22 -13.54 -4.14
N THR A 252 0.52 -14.04 -2.95
CA THR A 252 -0.24 -15.12 -2.30
C THR A 252 -0.45 -14.80 -0.84
N ALA A 253 -1.69 -14.89 -0.37
CA ALA A 253 -2.03 -14.84 1.04
C ALA A 253 -1.40 -16.00 1.85
N VAL A 254 -1.11 -15.73 3.13
CA VAL A 254 -0.71 -16.72 4.14
C VAL A 254 -1.70 -16.60 5.30
N ASP A 255 -2.51 -17.63 5.52
CA ASP A 255 -3.51 -17.69 6.59
C ASP A 255 -4.49 -16.50 6.67
N ASP A 256 -4.62 -15.73 5.58
CA ASP A 256 -5.57 -14.62 5.43
C ASP A 256 -6.95 -15.12 4.96
N PRO A 257 -8.06 -14.78 5.64
CA PRO A 257 -9.43 -15.14 5.22
C PRO A 257 -9.84 -14.62 3.84
N GLU A 258 -9.27 -13.49 3.39
CA GLU A 258 -9.46 -12.97 2.04
C GLU A 258 -8.81 -13.89 1.00
N GLY A 259 -7.73 -14.58 1.37
CA GLY A 259 -7.09 -15.59 0.52
C GLY A 259 -6.66 -15.04 -0.84
N GLU A 260 -6.20 -13.79 -0.87
CA GLU A 260 -5.84 -13.10 -2.10
C GLU A 260 -4.76 -13.87 -2.88
N THR A 261 -4.99 -14.01 -4.17
CA THR A 261 -4.02 -14.54 -5.12
C THR A 261 -4.00 -13.64 -6.34
N LEU A 262 -2.82 -13.23 -6.76
CA LEU A 262 -2.61 -12.40 -7.95
C LEU A 262 -1.40 -12.91 -8.71
N VAL A 263 -1.48 -12.96 -10.04
CA VAL A 263 -0.36 -13.30 -10.93
C VAL A 263 -0.27 -12.33 -12.08
N LEU A 264 0.95 -12.03 -12.54
CA LEU A 264 1.18 -11.14 -13.67
C LEU A 264 0.59 -11.72 -14.96
N THR A 265 -0.40 -11.04 -15.52
CA THR A 265 -1.06 -11.39 -16.79
C THR A 265 -0.60 -10.51 -17.95
N ASP A 266 -0.23 -9.26 -17.69
CA ASP A 266 0.27 -8.34 -18.71
C ASP A 266 1.40 -7.45 -18.16
N ILE A 267 2.39 -7.16 -19.01
CA ILE A 267 3.46 -6.21 -18.72
C ILE A 267 3.82 -5.45 -19.98
N LYS A 268 3.84 -4.12 -19.89
CA LYS A 268 4.19 -3.25 -21.02
C LYS A 268 4.87 -1.97 -20.56
N HIS A 269 5.42 -1.26 -21.53
CA HIS A 269 6.06 0.03 -21.33
C HIS A 269 5.32 1.11 -22.12
N LEU A 270 4.56 1.93 -21.40
CA LEU A 270 3.81 3.05 -21.95
C LEU A 270 4.76 4.17 -22.37
N THR A 271 4.49 4.77 -23.53
CA THR A 271 5.25 5.91 -24.05
C THR A 271 4.30 6.92 -24.70
N GLY A 272 4.78 8.14 -24.94
CA GLY A 272 4.03 9.17 -25.66
C GLY A 272 2.63 9.40 -25.08
N ALA A 273 1.61 9.34 -25.95
CA ALA A 273 0.24 9.66 -25.61
C ALA A 273 -0.36 8.77 -24.51
N ASP A 274 0.04 7.51 -24.41
CA ASP A 274 -0.47 6.56 -23.40
C ASP A 274 0.08 6.90 -22.02
N LEU A 275 1.38 7.20 -21.93
CA LEU A 275 2.00 7.67 -20.69
C LEU A 275 1.42 9.02 -20.27
N ASP A 276 1.21 9.94 -21.22
CA ASP A 276 0.58 11.22 -20.94
C ASP A 276 -0.87 11.06 -20.44
N ALA A 277 -1.61 10.07 -20.95
CA ALA A 277 -2.95 9.78 -20.49
C ALA A 277 -2.96 9.33 -19.03
N VAL A 278 -2.07 8.41 -18.66
CA VAL A 278 -1.92 7.97 -17.26
C VAL A 278 -1.47 9.13 -16.36
N ASN A 279 -0.50 9.94 -16.79
CA ASN A 279 -0.05 11.13 -16.05
C ASN A 279 -1.23 12.07 -15.77
N ARG A 280 -2.12 12.28 -16.75
CA ARG A 280 -3.33 13.11 -16.56
C ARG A 280 -4.30 12.50 -15.53
N GLN A 281 -4.43 11.18 -15.45
CA GLN A 281 -5.27 10.52 -14.44
C GLN A 281 -4.66 10.65 -13.04
N ALA A 282 -3.37 10.35 -12.89
CA ALA A 282 -2.65 10.53 -11.63
C ALA A 282 -2.74 11.99 -11.13
N LEU A 283 -2.62 12.98 -12.04
CA LEU A 283 -2.81 14.39 -11.68
C LEU A 283 -4.24 14.76 -11.26
N LYS A 284 -5.27 13.96 -11.62
CA LYS A 284 -6.63 14.16 -11.07
C LYS A 284 -6.68 13.76 -9.61
N LEU A 285 -6.09 12.62 -9.24
CA LEU A 285 -5.95 12.19 -7.84
C LEU A 285 -5.14 13.22 -7.05
N GLU A 286 -3.97 13.65 -7.56
CA GLU A 286 -3.14 14.70 -6.94
C GLU A 286 -3.98 15.95 -6.61
N ARG A 287 -4.79 16.42 -7.57
CA ARG A 287 -5.66 17.60 -7.35
C ARG A 287 -6.77 17.31 -6.34
N ARG A 288 -7.36 16.11 -6.35
CA ARG A 288 -8.41 15.71 -5.41
C ARG A 288 -7.85 15.58 -3.99
N GLY A 289 -6.72 14.90 -3.80
CA GLY A 289 -6.02 14.76 -2.53
C GLY A 289 -5.77 16.07 -1.82
N ARG A 290 -5.33 17.11 -2.55
CA ARG A 290 -5.15 18.44 -1.93
C ARG A 290 -6.44 19.08 -1.43
N ARG A 291 -7.60 18.70 -1.96
CA ARG A 291 -8.91 19.18 -1.52
C ARG A 291 -9.50 18.35 -0.39
N VAL A 292 -9.31 17.03 -0.40
CA VAL A 292 -10.04 16.09 0.47
C VAL A 292 -9.22 15.53 1.63
N SER A 293 -7.88 15.59 1.56
CA SER A 293 -7.00 15.08 2.61
C SER A 293 -6.16 16.21 3.21
N ASP A 294 -6.29 16.41 4.52
CA ASP A 294 -5.52 17.41 5.26
C ASP A 294 -4.03 17.06 5.28
N VAL A 295 -3.70 15.77 5.35
CA VAL A 295 -2.33 15.28 5.27
C VAL A 295 -1.74 15.60 3.91
N TYR A 296 -2.44 15.19 2.85
CA TYR A 296 -1.93 15.30 1.49
C TYR A 296 -1.72 16.76 1.05
N ARG A 297 -2.59 17.70 1.46
CA ARG A 297 -2.49 19.10 0.99
C ARG A 297 -1.23 19.82 1.44
N ARG A 298 -0.58 19.33 2.51
CA ARG A 298 0.69 19.85 3.05
C ARG A 298 1.90 19.47 2.20
N THR A 299 1.73 18.55 1.24
CA THR A 299 2.79 18.16 0.31
C THR A 299 2.95 19.14 -0.85
N ARG A 300 4.12 19.11 -1.50
CA ARG A 300 4.35 19.83 -2.77
C ARG A 300 3.59 19.14 -3.90
N LEU A 301 3.21 19.91 -4.92
CA LEU A 301 2.57 19.35 -6.12
C LEU A 301 3.46 18.34 -6.83
N ALA A 302 2.87 17.24 -7.27
CA ALA A 302 3.50 16.36 -8.25
C ALA A 302 3.70 17.09 -9.60
N ARG A 303 4.79 16.77 -10.30
CA ARG A 303 5.19 17.37 -11.58
C ARG A 303 5.78 16.34 -12.52
#